data_AF-A0A3Q9I929-F1
#
_entry.id   AF-A0A3Q9I929-F1
#
_cell.length_a   1.000
_cell.length_b   1.000
_cell.length_c   1.000
_cell.angle_alpha   90.00
_cell.angle_beta   90.00
_cell.angle_gamma   90.00
#
_symmetry.space_group_name_H-M   'P 1'
#
loop_
_entity.id
_entity.type
_entity.pdbx_description
1 polymer ?
#
loop_
_entity_poly.entity_id
_entity_poly.type
_entity_poly.pdbx_seq_one_letter_code
_entity_poly.pdbx_strand_id
1 'polypeptide(L)'
;MWRLEMERQTIPHPILLEARLIASNQILLSYDKRTDLASATNVSNYWIRSNMGPVGIASVGMSDALTAENAIRPDMAMITPADNSMMRYVMGFRVNAMPGIMYTVLPCFVNLEGMTGYRGENWAPFSRNMFFGM
;
A
#
# COMPACT_ATOMS: atom_id res chain seq x y z
N MET A 1 -8.59 -26.84 2.47
CA MET A 1 -7.63 -25.72 2.45
C MET A 1 -7.43 -25.10 1.07
N TRP A 2 -7.34 -25.85 -0.02
CA TRP A 2 -7.11 -25.32 -1.38
C TRP A 2 -8.22 -24.49 -2.05
N ARG A 3 -9.45 -24.48 -1.50
CA ARG A 3 -10.61 -23.81 -2.11
C ARG A 3 -10.72 -22.32 -1.78
N LEU A 4 -10.22 -21.91 -0.61
CA LEU A 4 -10.26 -20.51 -0.13
C LEU A 4 -9.21 -19.61 -0.82
N GLU A 5 -8.04 -20.15 -1.17
CA GLU A 5 -6.99 -19.42 -1.90
C GLU A 5 -7.42 -19.07 -3.33
N MET A 6 -8.08 -20.00 -4.03
CA MET A 6 -8.55 -19.78 -5.41
C MET A 6 -9.73 -18.81 -5.48
N GLU A 7 -10.65 -18.82 -4.51
CA GLU A 7 -11.77 -17.85 -4.48
C GLU A 7 -11.29 -16.41 -4.19
N ARG A 8 -10.18 -16.21 -3.46
CA ARG A 8 -9.62 -14.85 -3.25
C ARG A 8 -9.04 -14.23 -4.53
N GLN A 9 -8.72 -15.04 -5.54
CA GLN A 9 -8.19 -14.57 -6.83
C GLN A 9 -9.27 -14.30 -7.90
N THR A 10 -10.56 -14.58 -7.64
CA THR A 10 -11.62 -14.40 -8.65
C THR A 10 -12.31 -13.04 -8.61
N ILE A 11 -12.20 -12.29 -7.52
CA ILE A 11 -12.77 -10.94 -7.43
C ILE A 11 -11.88 -9.99 -8.22
N PRO A 12 -12.37 -9.30 -9.27
CA PRO A 12 -11.59 -8.28 -9.95
C PRO A 12 -11.16 -7.19 -8.97
N HIS A 13 -9.85 -6.94 -8.92
CA HIS A 13 -9.27 -5.93 -8.05
C HIS A 13 -8.13 -5.19 -8.76
N PRO A 14 -7.81 -3.96 -8.33
CA PRO A 14 -6.62 -3.25 -8.76
C PRO A 14 -5.34 -3.89 -8.18
N ILE A 15 -4.29 -3.91 -8.98
CA ILE A 15 -2.95 -4.33 -8.60
C ILE A 15 -2.03 -3.11 -8.63
N LEU A 16 -1.28 -2.90 -7.56
CA LEU A 16 -0.24 -1.89 -7.46
C LEU A 16 0.86 -2.23 -8.46
N LEU A 17 1.09 -1.36 -9.43
CA LEU A 17 2.20 -1.47 -10.37
C LEU A 17 3.50 -0.98 -9.74
N GLU A 18 3.45 0.14 -9.02
CA GLU A 18 4.63 0.80 -8.47
C GLU A 18 4.30 1.63 -7.23
N ALA A 19 5.20 1.58 -6.25
CA ALA A 19 5.30 2.56 -5.18
C ALA A 19 6.68 3.23 -5.28
N ARG A 20 6.71 4.51 -5.65
CA ARG A 20 7.94 5.26 -5.89
C ARG A 20 8.07 6.41 -4.90
N LEU A 21 9.21 6.50 -4.22
CA LEU A 21 9.54 7.67 -3.39
C LEU A 21 9.69 8.91 -4.30
N ILE A 22 8.90 9.94 -4.04
CA ILE A 22 8.89 11.21 -4.81
C ILE A 22 9.38 12.40 -4.00
N ALA A 23 9.38 12.27 -2.67
CA ALA A 23 10.05 13.16 -1.72
C ALA A 23 10.43 12.32 -0.49
N SER A 24 11.26 12.85 0.41
CA SER A 24 11.73 12.13 1.60
C SER A 24 10.59 11.58 2.47
N ASN A 25 9.41 12.20 2.44
CA ASN A 25 8.22 11.78 3.16
C ASN A 25 7.00 11.55 2.25
N GLN A 26 7.18 11.28 0.96
CA GLN A 26 6.07 11.04 0.04
C GLN A 26 6.37 9.93 -0.94
N ILE A 27 5.39 9.02 -1.11
CA ILE A 27 5.40 8.01 -2.15
C ILE A 27 4.24 8.23 -3.13
N LEU A 28 4.51 8.00 -4.41
CA LEU A 28 3.50 7.88 -5.45
C LEU A 28 3.15 6.40 -5.63
N LEU A 29 1.87 6.08 -5.43
CA LEU A 29 1.27 4.79 -5.70
C LEU A 29 0.63 4.82 -7.10
N SER A 30 0.89 3.80 -7.92
CA SER A 30 0.27 3.66 -9.24
C SER A 30 -0.35 2.26 -9.39
N TYR A 31 -1.63 2.19 -9.76
CA TYR A 31 -2.38 0.94 -9.95
C TYR A 31 -2.61 0.64 -11.44
N ASP A 32 -2.88 -0.62 -11.76
CA ASP A 32 -3.19 -1.09 -13.12
C ASP A 32 -4.62 -0.75 -13.59
N LYS A 33 -5.52 -0.52 -12.63
CA LYS A 33 -6.95 -0.26 -12.84
C LYS A 33 -7.44 0.86 -11.93
N ARG A 34 -8.59 1.43 -12.32
CA ARG A 34 -9.31 2.43 -11.52
C ARG A 34 -9.74 1.83 -10.19
N THR A 35 -9.35 2.48 -9.10
CA THR A 35 -9.67 2.05 -7.74
C THR A 35 -10.91 2.78 -7.23
N ASP A 36 -11.59 2.17 -6.27
CA ASP A 36 -12.55 2.88 -5.45
C ASP A 36 -11.83 3.90 -4.54
N LEU A 37 -12.28 5.15 -4.58
CA LEU A 37 -11.61 6.26 -3.92
C LEU A 37 -11.55 6.08 -2.39
N ALA A 38 -12.63 5.60 -1.77
CA ALA A 38 -12.71 5.47 -0.32
C ALA A 38 -11.72 4.42 0.19
N SER A 39 -11.64 3.26 -0.47
CA SER A 39 -10.69 2.21 -0.11
C SER A 39 -9.24 2.52 -0.48
N ALA A 40 -8.99 3.24 -1.57
CA ALA A 40 -7.63 3.65 -1.95
C ALA A 40 -7.06 4.80 -1.09
N THR A 41 -7.92 5.62 -0.48
CA THR A 41 -7.48 6.73 0.38
C THR A 41 -7.51 6.40 1.88
N ASN A 42 -8.03 5.23 2.25
CA ASN A 42 -7.97 4.75 3.62
C ASN A 42 -6.56 4.22 3.95
N VAL A 43 -5.79 4.97 4.73
CA VAL A 43 -4.42 4.56 5.12
C VAL A 43 -4.35 3.22 5.85
N SER A 44 -5.41 2.82 6.56
CA SER A 44 -5.43 1.53 7.27
C SER A 44 -5.60 0.31 6.36
N ASN A 45 -5.72 0.54 5.04
CA ASN A 45 -5.59 -0.48 4.00
C ASN A 45 -4.12 -0.70 3.58
N TYR A 46 -3.16 -0.05 4.22
CA TYR A 46 -1.76 -0.09 3.81
C TYR A 46 -0.85 -0.50 4.96
N TRP A 47 0.18 -1.26 4.62
CA TRP A 47 1.32 -1.56 5.47
C TRP A 47 2.60 -1.13 4.76
N ILE A 48 3.59 -0.71 5.54
CA ILE A 48 4.95 -0.53 5.03
C ILE A 48 5.89 -1.35 5.90
N ARG A 49 6.53 -2.35 5.27
CA ARG A 49 7.61 -3.13 5.88
C ARG A 49 8.92 -2.38 5.79
N SER A 50 9.79 -2.56 6.79
CA SER A 50 11.22 -2.28 6.63
C SER A 50 12.11 -3.42 7.10
N ASN A 51 13.33 -3.44 6.58
CA ASN A 51 14.41 -4.32 7.05
C ASN A 51 14.98 -3.95 8.43
N MET A 52 14.52 -2.87 9.06
CA MET A 52 14.96 -2.38 10.38
C MET A 52 13.81 -2.35 11.42
N GLY A 53 12.66 -2.95 11.12
CA GLY A 53 11.48 -2.91 11.98
C GLY A 53 10.52 -1.75 11.68
N PRO A 54 9.57 -1.42 12.57
CA PRO A 54 8.61 -0.34 12.37
C PRO A 54 9.25 1.04 12.66
N VAL A 55 10.20 1.45 11.82
CA VAL A 55 10.97 2.70 11.94
C VAL A 55 10.77 3.62 10.73
N GLY A 56 10.85 4.93 10.97
CA GLY A 56 10.58 5.94 9.95
C GLY A 56 9.15 5.84 9.45
N ILE A 57 8.97 5.62 8.15
CA ILE A 57 7.64 5.48 7.52
C ILE A 57 7.04 4.07 7.64
N ALA A 58 7.80 3.09 8.17
CA ALA A 58 7.32 1.72 8.30
C ALA A 58 6.37 1.55 9.48
N SER A 59 5.32 0.76 9.26
CA SER A 59 4.36 0.38 10.30
C SER A 59 4.65 -1.01 10.88
N VAL A 60 5.48 -1.81 10.19
CA VAL A 60 5.69 -3.23 10.50
C VAL A 60 7.10 -3.68 10.11
N GLY A 61 7.67 -4.67 10.83
CA GLY A 61 8.94 -5.29 10.46
C GLY A 61 8.82 -6.29 9.30
N MET A 62 9.94 -6.59 8.64
CA MET A 62 9.92 -7.44 7.44
C MET A 62 9.39 -8.86 7.68
N SER A 63 9.56 -9.39 8.90
CA SER A 63 9.17 -10.75 9.29
C SER A 63 7.82 -10.83 10.01
N ASP A 64 7.19 -9.68 10.29
CA ASP A 64 5.98 -9.65 11.10
C ASP A 64 4.73 -9.90 10.23
N ALA A 65 3.74 -10.53 10.85
CA ALA A 65 2.42 -10.71 10.23
C ALA A 65 1.73 -9.35 10.07
N LEU A 66 0.98 -9.18 8.97
CA LEU A 66 0.16 -7.99 8.76
C LEU A 66 -1.12 -8.14 9.60
N THR A 67 -1.36 -7.20 10.50
CA THR A 67 -2.53 -7.15 11.36
C THR A 67 -3.15 -5.76 11.31
N ALA A 68 -4.41 -5.63 11.75
CA ALA A 68 -5.07 -4.32 11.79
C ALA A 68 -4.34 -3.33 12.72
N GLU A 69 -3.70 -3.84 13.78
CA GLU A 69 -2.98 -3.04 14.78
C GLU A 69 -1.69 -2.44 14.25
N ASN A 70 -1.06 -3.08 13.24
CA ASN A 70 0.19 -2.61 12.63
C ASN A 70 0.01 -2.07 11.20
N ALA A 71 -1.23 -1.81 10.79
CA ALA A 71 -1.53 -1.02 9.60
C ALA A 71 -1.07 0.44 9.78
N ILE A 72 -0.87 1.15 8.68
CA ILE A 72 -0.63 2.58 8.73
C ILE A 72 -1.86 3.26 9.34
N ARG A 73 -1.61 4.10 10.34
CA ARG A 73 -2.65 4.82 11.05
C ARG A 73 -2.83 6.25 10.52
N PRO A 74 -4.01 6.87 10.71
CA PRO A 74 -4.24 8.27 10.32
C PRO A 74 -3.30 9.30 10.97
N ASP A 75 -2.71 8.99 12.12
CA ASP A 75 -1.68 9.83 12.73
C ASP A 75 -0.32 9.71 12.03
N MET A 76 -0.05 8.68 11.23
CA MET A 76 1.24 8.46 10.57
C MET A 76 1.31 9.05 9.16
N ALA A 77 0.22 8.93 8.40
CA ALA A 77 0.18 9.30 6.99
C ALA A 77 -1.22 9.74 6.53
N MET A 78 -1.27 10.34 5.35
CA MET A 78 -2.50 10.65 4.61
C MET A 78 -2.31 10.31 3.13
N ILE A 79 -3.38 9.82 2.49
CA ILE A 79 -3.38 9.53 1.05
C ILE A 79 -4.30 10.51 0.33
N THR A 80 -3.83 11.06 -0.79
CA THR A 80 -4.61 11.95 -1.67
C THR A 80 -4.50 11.50 -3.12
N PRO A 81 -5.52 11.72 -3.96
CA PRO A 81 -5.39 11.51 -5.40
C PRO A 81 -4.26 12.39 -5.98
N ALA A 82 -3.41 11.79 -6.81
CA ALA A 82 -2.38 12.53 -7.53
C ALA A 82 -2.94 13.25 -8.77
N ASP A 83 -4.02 12.71 -9.32
CA ASP A 83 -4.76 13.21 -10.48
C ASP A 83 -6.19 12.63 -10.49
N ASN A 84 -6.96 12.90 -11.55
CA ASN A 84 -8.35 12.43 -11.70
C ASN A 84 -8.46 11.00 -12.28
N SER A 85 -7.36 10.26 -12.40
CA SER A 85 -7.39 8.91 -13.00
C SER A 85 -8.05 7.85 -12.12
N MET A 86 -8.11 8.09 -10.79
CA MET A 86 -8.39 7.07 -9.76
C MET A 86 -7.41 5.88 -9.78
N MET A 87 -6.23 6.07 -10.37
CA MET A 87 -5.18 5.07 -10.47
C MET A 87 -3.89 5.51 -9.78
N ARG A 88 -3.80 6.79 -9.38
CA ARG A 88 -2.57 7.39 -8.86
C ARG A 88 -2.84 8.19 -7.60
N TYR A 89 -2.04 7.92 -6.57
CA TYR A 89 -2.21 8.47 -5.24
C TYR A 89 -0.88 8.88 -4.63
N VAL A 90 -0.85 10.01 -3.94
CA VAL A 90 0.29 10.40 -3.10
C VAL A 90 -0.04 10.03 -1.66
N MET A 91 0.80 9.19 -1.06
CA MET A 91 0.81 8.94 0.38
C MET A 91 1.90 9.80 1.01
N GLY A 92 1.50 10.76 1.83
CA GLY A 92 2.40 11.65 2.57
C GLY A 92 2.51 11.23 4.03
N PHE A 93 3.74 11.15 4.53
CA PHE A 93 4.06 10.74 5.90
C PHE A 93 4.42 11.95 6.77
N ARG A 94 4.18 11.84 8.09
CA ARG A 94 4.61 12.86 9.06
C ARG A 94 6.11 12.86 9.33
N VAL A 95 6.79 11.77 8.99
CA VAL A 95 8.24 11.58 9.15
C VAL A 95 8.86 11.18 7.82
N ASN A 96 10.16 11.38 7.68
CA ASN A 96 10.89 10.98 6.48
C ASN A 96 11.14 9.47 6.46
N ALA A 97 11.22 8.90 5.26
CA ALA A 97 11.88 7.63 5.01
C ALA A 97 13.35 7.77 5.42
N MET A 98 13.88 6.78 6.13
CA MET A 98 15.25 6.82 6.62
C MET A 98 16.22 6.43 5.50
N PRO A 99 17.30 7.20 5.26
CA PRO A 99 18.28 6.89 4.23
C PRO A 99 18.86 5.48 4.37
N GLY A 100 18.95 4.75 3.26
CA GLY A 100 19.52 3.39 3.22
C GLY A 100 18.62 2.27 3.77
N ILE A 101 17.44 2.60 4.31
CA ILE A 101 16.47 1.61 4.76
C ILE A 101 15.62 1.15 3.57
N MET A 102 15.45 -0.16 3.43
CA MET A 102 14.63 -0.76 2.40
C MET A 102 13.18 -0.85 2.91
N TYR A 103 12.26 -0.31 2.12
CA TYR A 103 10.84 -0.31 2.41
C TYR A 103 10.08 -1.14 1.37
N THR A 104 9.05 -1.85 1.80
CA THR A 104 8.08 -2.54 0.92
C THR A 104 6.67 -2.06 1.24
N VAL A 105 5.95 -1.56 0.24
CA VAL A 105 4.57 -1.09 0.38
C VAL A 105 3.59 -2.21 0.05
N LEU A 106 2.66 -2.46 0.97
CA LEU A 106 1.73 -3.57 0.89
C LEU A 106 0.29 -3.03 1.03
N PRO A 107 -0.33 -2.61 -0.09
CA PRO A 107 -1.75 -2.30 -0.10
C PRO A 107 -2.59 -3.57 0.00
N CYS A 108 -3.65 -3.53 0.80
CA CYS A 108 -4.65 -4.58 0.91
C CYS A 108 -6.04 -3.93 0.88
N PHE A 109 -7.06 -4.69 0.47
CA PHE A 109 -8.47 -4.28 0.57
C PHE A 109 -8.86 -3.05 -0.27
N VAL A 110 -8.03 -2.67 -1.25
CA VAL A 110 -8.36 -1.64 -2.24
C VAL A 110 -9.31 -2.25 -3.27
N ASN A 111 -10.50 -1.66 -3.42
CA ASN A 111 -11.53 -2.18 -4.32
C ASN A 111 -11.36 -1.58 -5.73
N LEU A 112 -11.92 -2.27 -6.71
CA LEU A 112 -12.12 -1.70 -8.05
C LEU A 112 -13.19 -0.59 -7.95
N GLU A 113 -13.11 0.42 -8.81
CA GLU A 113 -14.12 1.48 -8.87
C GLU A 113 -15.55 0.89 -8.95
N GLY A 114 -16.44 1.37 -8.07
CA GLY A 114 -17.83 0.91 -7.99
C GLY A 114 -18.02 -0.47 -7.33
N MET A 115 -16.96 -1.12 -6.88
CA MET A 115 -17.01 -2.41 -6.19
C MET A 115 -16.67 -2.29 -4.70
N THR A 116 -17.04 -3.31 -3.93
CA THR A 116 -16.73 -3.42 -2.49
C THR A 116 -16.42 -4.87 -2.12
N GLY A 117 -15.90 -5.09 -0.90
CA GLY A 117 -15.76 -6.43 -0.33
C GLY A 117 -14.48 -7.18 -0.73
N TYR A 118 -13.55 -6.56 -1.45
CA TYR A 118 -12.23 -7.14 -1.66
C TYR A 118 -11.46 -7.22 -0.33
N ARG A 119 -10.92 -8.40 -0.02
CA ARG A 119 -10.24 -8.71 1.25
C ARG A 119 -8.83 -9.28 1.05
N GLY A 120 -8.22 -9.03 -0.11
CA GLY A 120 -6.91 -9.55 -0.49
C GLY A 120 -5.83 -8.48 -0.55
N GLU A 121 -4.66 -8.90 -1.04
CA GLU A 121 -3.48 -8.07 -1.30
C GLU A 121 -3.57 -7.44 -2.69
N ASN A 122 -3.35 -6.13 -2.78
CA ASN A 122 -3.34 -5.42 -4.05
C ASN A 122 -1.94 -5.35 -4.67
N TRP A 123 -1.11 -6.37 -4.51
CA TRP A 123 0.23 -6.45 -5.09
C TRP A 123 0.50 -7.86 -5.65
N ALA A 124 1.44 -7.96 -6.58
CA ALA A 124 1.74 -9.18 -7.32
C ALA A 124 3.27 -9.32 -7.50
N PRO A 125 3.78 -10.48 -7.97
CA PRO A 125 5.22 -10.70 -8.14
C PRO A 125 5.95 -9.65 -9.00
N PHE A 126 5.24 -8.97 -9.91
CA PHE A 126 5.80 -7.92 -10.79
C PHE A 126 5.55 -6.48 -10.28
N SER A 127 4.94 -6.32 -9.11
CA SER A 127 4.76 -5.01 -8.48
C SER A 127 6.12 -4.44 -8.07
N ARG A 128 6.43 -3.22 -8.52
CA ARG A 128 7.60 -2.46 -8.06
C ARG A 128 7.26 -1.71 -6.78
N ASN A 129 6.98 -2.44 -5.71
CA ASN A 129 6.53 -1.89 -4.44
C ASN A 129 7.66 -1.74 -3.40
N MET A 130 8.92 -1.86 -3.84
CA MET A 130 10.10 -1.74 -3.00
C MET A 130 10.93 -0.52 -3.39
N PHE A 131 11.43 0.20 -2.40
CA PHE A 131 12.34 1.33 -2.60
C PHE A 131 13.27 1.51 -1.39
N PHE A 132 14.34 2.29 -1.57
CA PHE A 132 15.20 2.73 -0.48
C PHE A 132 14.86 4.17 -0.08
N GLY A 133 14.94 4.47 1.22
CA GLY A 133 14.88 5.86 1.69
C GLY A 133 16.07 6.68 1.14
N MET A 134 15.79 7.93 0.77
CA MET A 134 16.76 8.93 0.30
C MET A 134 17.20 9.85 1.42
#